data_AF-A0A2R6DBL6-F1
#
_entry.id   AF-A0A2R6DBL6-F1
#
_cell.length_a   1.000
_cell.length_b   1.000
_cell.length_c   1.000
_cell.angle_alpha   90.00
_cell.angle_beta   90.00
_cell.angle_gamma   90.00
#
_symmetry.space_group_name_H-M   'P 1'
#
loop_
_entity.id
_entity.type
_entity.pdbx_description
1 polymer ?
#
loop_
_entity_poly.entity_id
_entity_poly.type
_entity_poly.pdbx_seq_one_letter_code
_entity_poly.pdbx_strand_id
1 'polypeptide(L)' 'MAKDLAENEVSLDEAADRLEALAAELRDEDTFDIDVENRTVHLSPPSTIAMEIGIRETSSLLRGDRETVTIEMDWNPE' A
#
# COMPACT_ATOMS: atom_id res chain seq x y z
N MET A 1 -5.04 -7.88 -15.05
CA MET A 1 -5.79 -6.62 -14.90
C MET A 1 -4.79 -5.51 -14.62
N ALA A 2 -5.05 -4.27 -15.00
CA ALA A 2 -4.12 -3.16 -14.72
C ALA A 2 -4.18 -2.81 -13.23
N LYS A 3 -3.01 -2.63 -12.59
CA LYS A 3 -2.90 -2.13 -11.21
C LYS A 3 -2.93 -0.61 -11.27
N ASP A 4 -3.84 0.01 -10.53
CA ASP A 4 -3.82 1.45 -10.33
C ASP A 4 -2.64 1.79 -9.39
N LEU A 5 -1.72 2.64 -9.85
CA LEU A 5 -0.50 3.01 -9.13
C LEU A 5 -0.43 4.54 -9.06
N ALA A 6 -0.42 5.09 -7.84
CA ALA A 6 -0.12 6.50 -7.61
C ALA A 6 1.38 6.66 -7.30
N GLU A 7 2.17 7.17 -8.24
CA GLU A 7 3.60 7.45 -8.02
C GLU A 7 3.79 8.91 -7.62
N ASN A 8 4.08 9.18 -6.34
CA ASN A 8 4.37 10.52 -5.83
C ASN A 8 5.59 10.47 -4.89
N GLU A 9 6.52 11.41 -5.05
CA GLU A 9 7.57 11.64 -4.05
C GLU A 9 7.00 12.42 -2.88
N VAL A 10 7.07 11.83 -1.68
CA VAL A 10 6.52 12.40 -0.44
C VAL A 10 7.57 12.42 0.65
N SER A 11 7.33 13.23 1.69
CA SER A 11 8.16 13.19 2.90
C SER A 11 7.96 11.87 3.67
N LEU A 12 8.90 11.54 4.56
CA LEU A 12 8.77 10.35 5.42
C LEU A 12 7.55 10.43 6.35
N ASP A 13 7.27 11.62 6.88
CA ASP A 13 6.10 11.84 7.73
C ASP A 13 4.81 11.62 6.93
N GLU A 14 4.71 12.18 5.72
CA GLU A 14 3.54 11.98 4.87
C GLU A 14 3.38 10.52 4.42
N ALA A 15 4.48 9.79 4.20
CA ALA A 15 4.42 8.35 3.95
C ALA A 15 3.89 7.58 5.16
N ALA A 16 4.31 7.95 6.38
CA ALA A 16 3.83 7.34 7.62
C ALA A 16 2.34 7.62 7.83
N ASP A 17 1.90 8.87 7.64
CA ASP A 17 0.50 9.28 7.75
C ASP A 17 -0.39 8.45 6.80
N ARG A 18 0.07 8.21 5.56
CA ARG A 18 -0.65 7.37 4.59
C ARG A 18 -0.75 5.91 5.04
N LEU A 19 0.31 5.35 5.61
CA LEU A 19 0.29 3.99 6.15
C LEU A 19 -0.63 3.88 7.37
N GLU A 20 -0.67 4.92 8.22
CA GLU A 20 -1.58 4.99 9.37
C GLU A 20 -3.04 5.08 8.93
N ALA A 21 -3.34 5.87 7.90
CA ALA A 21 -4.68 5.94 7.32
C ALA A 21 -5.14 4.57 6.79
N LEU A 22 -4.29 3.87 6.01
CA LEU A 22 -4.59 2.51 5.55
C LEU A 22 -4.83 1.55 6.72
N ALA A 23 -4.03 1.65 7.78
CA ALA A 23 -4.20 0.82 8.97
C ALA A 23 -5.46 1.18 9.76
N ALA A 24 -5.93 2.42 9.71
CA ALA A 24 -7.19 2.83 10.33
C ALA A 24 -8.38 2.20 9.58
N GLU A 25 -8.40 2.32 8.24
CA GLU A 25 -9.42 1.72 7.38
C GLU A 25 -9.48 0.19 7.56
N LEU A 26 -8.32 -0.51 7.63
CA LEU A 26 -8.29 -1.96 7.84
C LEU A 26 -8.93 -2.42 9.17
N ARG A 27 -9.00 -1.53 10.17
CA ARG A 27 -9.59 -1.83 11.48
C ARG A 27 -11.07 -1.48 11.53
N ASP A 28 -11.57 -0.69 10.59
CA ASP A 28 -12.98 -0.41 10.45
C ASP A 28 -13.63 -1.60 9.71
N GLU A 29 -14.42 -2.39 10.43
CA GLU A 29 -14.89 -3.71 9.95
C GLU A 29 -15.96 -3.60 8.85
N ASP A 30 -16.50 -2.41 8.59
CA ASP A 30 -17.66 -2.20 7.72
C ASP A 30 -17.29 -1.71 6.30
N THR A 31 -16.25 -0.90 6.15
CA THR A 31 -15.85 -0.31 4.86
C THR A 31 -14.35 -0.10 4.79
N PHE A 32 -13.71 -0.56 3.71
CA PHE A 32 -12.31 -0.25 3.44
C PHE A 32 -12.21 0.66 2.21
N ASP A 33 -12.08 1.96 2.45
CA ASP A 33 -11.99 2.95 1.39
C ASP A 33 -10.54 3.40 1.19
N ILE A 34 -10.05 3.31 -0.05
CA ILE A 34 -8.69 3.73 -0.38
C ILE A 34 -8.70 4.79 -1.49
N ASP A 35 -8.04 5.90 -1.23
CA ASP A 35 -7.81 6.94 -2.22
C ASP A 35 -6.57 6.61 -3.06
N VAL A 36 -6.77 6.46 -4.37
CA VAL A 36 -5.71 6.26 -5.37
C VAL A 36 -5.82 7.37 -6.41
N GLU A 37 -4.84 8.26 -6.41
CA GLU A 37 -4.79 9.46 -7.26
C GLU A 37 -6.01 10.38 -7.06
N ASN A 38 -6.96 10.37 -8.01
CA ASN A 38 -8.17 11.18 -8.03
C ASN A 38 -9.45 10.35 -7.86
N ARG A 39 -9.31 9.11 -7.37
CA ARG A 39 -10.40 8.15 -7.21
C ARG A 39 -10.37 7.54 -5.82
N THR A 40 -11.54 7.42 -5.21
CA THR A 40 -11.76 6.58 -4.03
C THR A 40 -12.23 5.20 -4.51
N VAL A 41 -11.61 4.15 -3.99
CA VAL A 41 -11.95 2.76 -4.27
C VAL A 41 -12.52 2.14 -3.00
N HIS A 42 -13.75 1.64 -3.10
CA HIS A 42 -14.44 0.95 -2.01
C HIS A 42 -14.17 -0.54 -2.09
N LEU A 43 -13.62 -1.12 -1.02
CA LEU A 43 -13.30 -2.54 -0.93
C LEU A 43 -14.00 -3.17 0.29
N SER A 44 -14.16 -4.50 0.23
CA SER A 44 -14.79 -5.29 1.29
C SER A 44 -13.89 -6.49 1.63
N PRO A 45 -12.83 -6.27 2.42
CA PRO A 45 -11.98 -7.36 2.89
C PRO A 45 -12.72 -8.24 3.91
N PRO A 46 -12.49 -9.57 3.92
CA PRO A 46 -12.94 -10.43 5.01
C PRO A 46 -12.15 -10.15 6.29
N SER A 47 -12.61 -10.69 7.43
CA SER A 47 -11.96 -10.54 8.74
C SER A 47 -10.54 -11.11 8.85
N THR A 48 -10.07 -11.84 7.83
CA THR A 48 -8.70 -12.35 7.74
C THR A 48 -8.24 -12.32 6.29
N ILE A 49 -7.11 -11.65 6.05
CA ILE A 49 -6.51 -11.48 4.73
C ILE A 49 -5.10 -12.08 4.67
N ALA A 50 -4.58 -12.32 3.46
CA ALA A 50 -3.16 -12.62 3.26
C ALA A 50 -2.37 -11.30 3.21
N MET A 51 -1.23 -11.24 3.91
CA MET A 51 -0.34 -10.08 3.92
C MET A 51 1.11 -10.50 3.76
N GLU A 52 1.85 -9.83 2.88
CA GLU A 52 3.29 -10.00 2.67
C GLU A 52 4.02 -8.65 2.81
N ILE A 53 5.19 -8.68 3.44
CA ILE A 53 6.13 -7.56 3.45
C ILE A 53 7.43 -8.01 2.77
N GLY A 54 7.74 -7.39 1.63
CA GLY A 54 8.95 -7.64 0.86
C GLY A 54 9.95 -6.50 1.00
N ILE A 55 11.24 -6.83 1.05
CA ILE A 55 12.34 -5.85 1.06
C ILE A 55 13.28 -6.18 -0.10
N ARG A 56 13.65 -5.15 -0.85
CA ARG A 56 14.64 -5.25 -1.93
C ARG A 56 15.68 -4.14 -1.79
N GLU A 57 16.92 -4.56 -1.56
CA GLU A 57 18.08 -3.69 -1.62
C GLU A 57 18.77 -3.93 -2.98
N THR A 58 19.08 -2.86 -3.71
CA THR A 58 19.80 -2.94 -4.98
C THR A 58 20.90 -1.90 -4.99
N SER A 59 22.14 -2.37 -4.84
CA SER A 59 23.33 -1.54 -5.06
C SER A 59 23.75 -1.65 -6.52
N SER A 60 23.97 -0.50 -7.17
CA SER A 60 24.50 -0.47 -8.52
C SER A 60 25.69 0.48 -8.60
N LEU A 61 26.78 0.04 -9.24
CA LEU A 61 27.98 0.85 -9.42
C LEU A 61 27.72 2.18 -10.17
N LEU A 62 26.59 2.31 -10.86
CA LEU A 62 26.28 3.45 -11.75
C LEU A 62 25.03 4.26 -11.36
N ARG A 63 24.08 3.73 -10.58
CA ARG A 63 22.82 4.42 -10.25
C ARG A 63 22.59 4.60 -8.75
N GLY A 64 23.61 4.37 -7.93
CA GLY A 64 23.51 4.45 -6.47
C GLY A 64 22.78 3.24 -5.87
N ASP A 65 22.65 3.29 -4.54
CA ASP A 65 21.91 2.31 -3.76
C ASP A 65 20.42 2.67 -3.76
N ARG A 66 19.57 1.65 -3.93
CA ARG A 66 18.12 1.79 -3.85
C ARG A 66 17.58 0.74 -2.89
N GLU A 67 16.76 1.19 -1.96
CA GLU A 67 15.99 0.34 -1.06
C GLU A 67 14.51 0.47 -1.43
N THR A 68 13.81 -0.66 -1.46
CA THR A 68 12.38 -0.71 -1.70
C THR A 68 11.73 -1.62 -0.66
N VAL A 69 10.69 -1.11 0.00
CA VAL A 69 9.76 -1.92 0.79
C VAL A 69 8.46 -2.05 -0.01
N THR A 70 7.97 -3.28 -0.13
CA THR A 70 6.67 -3.59 -0.73
C THR A 70 5.77 -4.17 0.34
N ILE A 71 4.55 -3.63 0.45
CA ILE A 71 3.48 -4.21 1.27
C ILE A 71 2.42 -4.71 0.29
N GLU A 72 2.09 -6.00 0.38
CA GLU A 72 1.03 -6.62 -0.40
C GLU A 72 -0.03 -7.19 0.53
N MET A 73 -1.29 -6.92 0.20
CA MET A 73 -2.47 -7.41 0.91
C MET A 73 -3.42 -7.97 -0.14
N ASP A 74 -3.84 -9.22 0.05
CA ASP A 74 -4.66 -9.95 -0.92
C ASP A 74 -5.78 -10.70 -0.20
N TRP A 75 -6.95 -10.68 -0.82
CA TRP A 75 -8.14 -11.39 -0.36
C TRP A 75 -9.09 -11.68 -1.51
N ASN A 76 -9.95 -12.67 -1.30
CA ASN A 76 -11.10 -12.90 -2.18
C ASN A 76 -12.31 -12.16 -1.58
N PRO A 77 -13.00 -11.30 -2.37
CA PRO A 77 -14.25 -10.70 -1.94
C PRO A 77 -15.35 -11.77 -1.81
N GLU A 78 -16.31 -11.54 -0.92
CA GLU A 78 -17.50 -12.40 -0.75
C GLU A 78 -18.54 -12.23 -1.87
#